data_AF-A0A959GA51-F1
#
_entry.id   AF-A0A959GA51-F1
#
_cell.length_a   1.000
_cell.length_b   1.000
_cell.length_c   1.000
_cell.angle_alpha   90.00
_cell.angle_beta   90.00
_cell.angle_gamma   90.00
#
_symmetry.space_group_name_H-M   'P 1'
#
loop_
_entity.id
_entity.type
_entity.pdbx_description
1 polymer ?
#
loop_
_entity_poly.entity_id
_entity_poly.type
_entity_poly.pdbx_seq_one_letter_code
_entity_poly.pdbx_strand_id
1 'polypeptide(L)'
;SLVREDVALLRIDSIHLGEVLLEEAIVVSRNSPAHSLGAGIFGHYNVVFNLGQDEVFFIKRENPSVKRELRSFGFGLGLEEGKLTVEFLYTNSPASKAGIQLGDELALINGKAYQFSDYCDFLNHFELEPAEEIELELIRNGERSKVQLKKEKIL
;
A
#
# COMPACT_ATOMS: atom_id res chain seq x y z
N SER A 1 9.04 -8.67 5.04
CA SER A 1 9.58 -7.31 4.81
C SER A 1 9.03 -6.77 3.50
N LEU A 2 8.79 -5.46 3.41
CA LEU A 2 8.42 -4.78 2.16
C LEU A 2 9.71 -4.30 1.51
N VAL A 3 9.96 -4.64 0.25
CA VAL A 3 11.08 -4.08 -0.52
C VAL A 3 10.53 -2.93 -1.35
N ARG A 4 11.05 -1.72 -1.13
CA ARG A 4 10.75 -0.49 -1.88
C ARG A 4 11.99 0.41 -1.83
N GLU A 5 12.35 1.04 -2.94
CA GLU A 5 13.67 1.69 -3.08
C GLU A 5 13.84 2.98 -2.25
N ASP A 6 12.77 3.66 -1.82
CA ASP A 6 12.87 4.99 -1.16
C ASP A 6 12.07 5.14 0.15
N VAL A 7 12.46 4.45 1.23
CA VAL A 7 11.84 4.62 2.56
C VAL A 7 12.88 4.87 3.64
N ALA A 8 12.75 5.98 4.37
CA ALA A 8 13.52 6.27 5.57
C ALA A 8 12.64 6.15 6.81
N LEU A 9 13.11 5.41 7.81
CA LEU A 9 12.47 5.29 9.14
C LEU A 9 13.25 6.16 10.13
N LEU A 10 12.55 7.11 10.76
CA LEU A 10 13.11 7.97 11.78
C LEU A 10 12.42 7.66 13.11
N ARG A 11 13.20 7.37 14.15
CA ARG A 11 12.71 7.31 15.53
C ARG A 11 12.86 8.69 16.13
N ILE A 12 11.78 9.20 16.71
CA ILE A 12 11.73 10.47 17.42
C ILE A 12 11.42 10.15 18.88
N ASP A 13 12.19 10.70 19.80
CA ASP A 13 12.04 10.41 21.22
C ASP A 13 10.72 10.94 21.77
N SER A 14 10.29 12.13 21.35
CA SER A 14 8.98 12.66 21.69
C SER A 14 8.41 13.66 20.66
N ILE A 15 7.08 13.73 20.58
CA ILE A 15 6.33 14.75 19.84
C ILE A 15 5.28 15.35 20.77
N HIS A 16 5.25 16.68 20.85
CA HIS A 16 4.23 17.42 21.59
C HIS A 16 3.16 17.96 20.62
N LEU A 17 1.90 17.61 20.86
CA LEU A 17 0.73 18.11 20.14
C LEU A 17 -0.25 18.74 21.13
N GLY A 18 -0.06 20.04 21.41
CA GLY A 18 -0.77 20.71 22.50
C GLY A 18 -0.41 20.07 23.85
N GLU A 19 -1.41 19.57 24.58
CA GLU A 19 -1.22 18.86 25.85
C GLU A 19 -0.90 17.36 25.67
N VAL A 20 -0.98 16.84 24.45
CA VAL A 20 -0.70 15.42 24.18
C VAL A 20 0.78 15.21 23.95
N LEU A 21 1.40 14.37 24.78
CA LEU A 21 2.76 13.87 24.62
C LEU A 21 2.74 12.49 23.96
N LEU A 22 3.49 12.35 22.87
CA LEU A 22 3.71 11.08 22.18
C LEU A 22 5.17 10.69 22.34
N GLU A 23 5.43 9.61 23.07
CA GLU A 23 6.77 9.08 23.31
C GLU A 23 7.11 8.02 22.25
N GLU A 24 8.39 7.95 21.87
CA GLU A 24 8.95 6.95 20.94
C GLU A 24 8.25 6.86 19.57
N ALA A 25 7.90 8.00 18.98
CA ALA A 25 7.22 8.05 17.70
C ALA A 25 8.12 7.56 16.55
N ILE A 26 7.61 6.63 15.73
CA ILE A 26 8.25 6.21 14.49
C ILE A 26 7.62 6.99 13.33
N VAL A 27 8.43 7.80 12.66
CA VAL A 27 8.04 8.55 11.46
C VAL A 27 8.56 7.83 10.23
N VAL A 28 7.65 7.58 9.29
CA VAL A 28 7.99 7.01 7.99
C VAL A 28 8.06 8.15 6.99
N SER A 29 9.28 8.48 6.55
CA SER A 29 9.47 9.39 5.42
C SER A 29 9.51 8.57 4.14
N ARG A 30 8.59 8.86 3.23
CA ARG A 30 8.60 8.36 1.85
C ARG A 30 8.84 9.54 0.92
N ASN A 31 9.57 9.31 -0.16
CA ASN A 31 9.63 10.28 -1.27
C ASN A 31 8.33 10.18 -2.10
N SER A 32 7.20 10.54 -1.47
CA SER A 32 5.85 10.43 -2.03
C SER A 32 5.00 11.59 -1.49
N PRO A 33 4.10 12.19 -2.30
CA PRO A 33 3.34 13.38 -1.92
C PRO A 33 2.39 13.19 -0.71
N ALA A 34 2.16 11.95 -0.26
CA ALA A 34 1.39 11.65 0.94
C ALA A 34 2.28 11.65 2.20
N HIS A 35 2.79 12.82 2.58
CA HIS A 35 3.38 13.03 3.90
C HIS A 35 2.27 13.09 4.96
N SER A 36 2.10 12.06 5.78
CA SER A 36 1.38 12.21 7.05
C SER A 36 2.27 11.85 8.22
N LEU A 37 2.83 12.88 8.86
CA LEU A 37 3.14 12.80 10.28
C LEU A 37 1.83 12.43 10.97
N GLY A 38 1.76 11.22 11.52
CA GLY A 38 0.63 10.80 12.32
C GLY A 38 -0.09 9.54 11.86
N ALA A 39 0.14 8.96 10.66
CA ALA A 39 -0.57 7.71 10.30
C ALA A 39 -0.35 6.58 11.34
N GLY A 40 0.88 6.46 11.86
CA GLY A 40 1.20 5.50 12.93
C GLY A 40 0.56 5.85 14.28
N ILE A 41 0.42 7.14 14.58
CA ILE A 41 -0.15 7.64 15.85
C ILE A 41 -1.70 7.59 15.79
N PHE A 42 -2.29 8.17 14.75
CA PHE A 42 -3.73 8.30 14.53
C PHE A 42 -4.42 6.95 14.38
N GLY A 43 -3.71 5.89 13.98
CA GLY A 43 -4.25 4.53 13.96
C GLY A 43 -4.81 4.07 15.32
N HIS A 44 -4.28 4.62 16.43
CA HIS A 44 -4.72 4.31 17.80
C HIS A 44 -5.95 5.11 18.26
N TYR A 45 -6.40 6.09 17.47
CA TYR A 45 -7.45 7.03 17.86
C TYR A 45 -8.54 7.13 16.79
N ASN A 46 -9.76 7.44 17.18
CA ASN A 46 -10.69 8.11 16.28
C ASN A 46 -10.35 9.61 16.32
N VAL A 47 -9.99 10.17 15.17
CA VAL A 47 -9.66 11.59 15.04
C VAL A 47 -10.86 12.33 14.48
N VAL A 48 -11.38 13.30 15.22
CA VAL A 48 -12.50 14.15 14.80
C VAL A 48 -11.99 15.57 14.61
N PHE A 49 -12.13 16.10 13.39
CA PHE A 49 -11.80 17.49 13.07
C PHE A 49 -13.05 18.35 13.20
N ASN A 50 -13.09 19.21 14.20
CA ASN A 50 -14.14 20.19 14.39
C ASN A 50 -13.65 21.56 13.91
N LEU A 51 -13.68 21.74 12.59
CA LEU A 51 -13.13 22.93 11.93
C LEU A 51 -13.90 24.22 12.24
N GLY A 52 -15.17 24.11 12.67
CA GLY A 52 -15.96 25.29 13.07
C GLY A 52 -15.59 25.86 14.43
N GLN A 53 -14.82 25.11 15.22
CA GLN A 53 -14.34 25.52 16.55
C GLN A 53 -12.81 25.46 16.66
N ASP A 54 -12.10 25.28 15.54
CA ASP A 54 -10.64 25.12 15.50
C ASP A 54 -10.10 24.02 16.45
N GLU A 55 -10.86 22.94 16.60
CA GLU A 55 -10.59 21.85 17.55
C GLU A 55 -10.36 20.50 16.84
N VAL A 56 -9.49 19.66 17.43
CA VAL A 56 -9.26 18.28 17.01
C VAL A 56 -9.33 17.35 18.21
N PHE A 57 -10.20 16.34 18.15
CA PHE A 57 -10.36 15.35 19.22
C PHE A 57 -9.62 14.05 18.90
N PHE A 58 -8.87 13.54 19.87
CA PHE A 58 -8.21 12.24 19.83
C PHE A 58 -8.90 11.27 20.80
N ILE A 59 -9.79 10.42 20.28
CA ILE A 59 -10.53 9.47 21.10
C ILE A 59 -9.80 8.13 21.07
N LYS A 60 -9.19 7.73 22.20
CA LYS A 60 -8.45 6.45 22.30
C LYS A 60 -9.37 5.28 21.96
N ARG A 61 -8.94 4.41 21.05
CA ARG A 61 -9.68 3.20 20.70
C ARG A 61 -9.41 2.13 21.75
N GLU A 62 -10.45 1.61 22.40
CA GLU A 62 -10.33 0.51 23.37
C GLU A 62 -9.90 -0.83 22.73
N ASN A 63 -10.07 -0.97 21.42
CA ASN A 63 -9.63 -2.15 20.66
C ASN A 63 -8.72 -1.71 19.50
N PRO A 64 -7.41 -1.53 19.74
CA PRO A 64 -6.54 -0.75 18.86
C PRO A 64 -6.35 -1.36 17.47
N SER A 65 -6.63 -2.65 17.27
CA SER A 65 -6.68 -3.26 15.94
C SER A 65 -7.40 -4.57 16.07
N VAL A 66 -8.55 -4.75 15.40
CA VAL A 66 -8.76 -6.07 14.81
C VAL A 66 -7.58 -6.21 13.86
N LYS A 67 -6.55 -6.99 14.25
CA LYS A 67 -5.54 -7.48 13.32
C LYS A 67 -6.30 -8.29 12.28
N ARG A 68 -6.94 -7.63 11.32
CA ARG A 68 -7.44 -8.29 10.13
C ARG A 68 -6.18 -8.86 9.52
N GLU A 69 -6.08 -10.17 9.53
CA GLU A 69 -5.02 -10.88 8.86
C GLU A 69 -4.97 -10.31 7.44
N LEU A 70 -3.85 -9.65 7.10
CA LEU A 70 -3.72 -9.02 5.81
C LEU A 70 -3.56 -10.16 4.80
N ARG A 71 -4.67 -10.56 4.20
CA ARG A 71 -4.70 -11.56 3.13
C ARG A 71 -4.62 -10.85 1.80
N SER A 72 -3.55 -11.05 1.05
CA SER A 72 -3.39 -10.45 -0.27
C SER A 72 -2.52 -11.33 -1.16
N PHE A 73 -2.36 -10.92 -2.42
CA PHE A 73 -1.43 -11.56 -3.36
C PHE A 73 0.01 -11.11 -3.15
N GLY A 74 0.21 -9.98 -2.45
CA GLY A 74 1.51 -9.47 -2.00
C GLY A 74 2.31 -8.69 -3.02
N PHE A 75 1.64 -8.06 -3.98
CA PHE A 75 2.23 -7.06 -4.87
C PHE A 75 1.36 -5.81 -4.88
N GLY A 76 1.90 -4.72 -5.42
CA GLY A 76 1.15 -3.53 -5.77
C GLY A 76 1.51 -3.05 -7.16
N LEU A 77 0.60 -2.27 -7.73
CA LEU A 77 0.69 -1.79 -9.09
C LEU A 77 0.96 -0.30 -9.13
N GLY A 78 1.88 0.08 -10.00
CA GLY A 78 2.11 1.44 -10.44
C GLY A 78 1.70 1.61 -11.90
N LEU A 79 1.79 2.83 -12.39
CA LEU A 79 1.61 3.16 -13.79
C LEU A 79 2.90 3.79 -14.32
N GLU A 80 3.48 3.20 -15.36
CA GLU A 80 4.66 3.70 -16.04
C GLU A 80 4.39 3.70 -17.56
N GLU A 81 4.53 4.87 -18.19
CA GLU A 81 4.25 5.05 -19.63
C GLU A 81 2.86 4.52 -20.08
N GLY A 82 1.85 4.63 -19.20
CA GLY A 82 0.47 4.17 -19.47
C GLY A 82 0.26 2.66 -19.28
N LYS A 83 1.28 1.93 -18.82
CA LYS A 83 1.25 0.49 -18.56
C LYS A 83 1.26 0.19 -17.07
N LEU A 84 0.57 -0.87 -16.67
CA LEU A 84 0.62 -1.35 -15.30
C LEU A 84 1.95 -2.06 -15.05
N THR A 85 2.64 -1.67 -13.98
CA THR A 85 3.90 -2.30 -13.57
C THR A 85 3.87 -2.69 -12.10
N VAL A 86 4.66 -3.70 -11.72
CA VAL A 86 4.80 -4.10 -10.30
C VAL A 86 5.67 -3.07 -9.57
N GLU A 87 5.04 -2.23 -8.74
CA GLU A 87 5.71 -1.14 -8.01
C GLU A 87 6.27 -1.60 -6.65
N PHE A 88 5.60 -2.56 -6.01
CA PHE A 88 6.09 -3.14 -4.77
C PHE A 88 5.78 -4.63 -4.66
N LEU A 89 6.61 -5.33 -3.88
CA LEU A 89 6.47 -6.76 -3.64
C LEU A 89 6.78 -7.08 -2.18
N TYR A 90 5.89 -7.84 -1.54
CA TYR A 90 6.13 -8.40 -0.22
C TYR A 90 6.96 -9.68 -0.33
N THR A 91 8.01 -9.81 0.49
CA THR A 91 8.80 -11.04 0.59
C THR A 91 7.95 -12.19 1.13
N ASN A 92 8.18 -13.42 0.64
CA ASN A 92 7.43 -14.63 1.03
C ASN A 92 5.91 -14.55 0.78
N SER A 93 5.48 -13.64 -0.09
CA SER A 93 4.10 -13.56 -0.59
C SER A 93 3.82 -14.54 -1.73
N PRO A 94 2.55 -14.82 -2.06
CA PRO A 94 2.16 -15.56 -3.26
C PRO A 94 2.85 -15.05 -4.52
N ALA A 95 2.82 -13.73 -4.75
CA ALA A 95 3.48 -13.10 -5.89
C ALA A 95 4.99 -13.35 -5.93
N SER A 96 5.69 -13.15 -4.81
CA SER A 96 7.15 -13.40 -4.76
C SER A 96 7.51 -14.87 -4.97
N LYS A 97 6.70 -15.80 -4.43
CA LYS A 97 6.88 -17.25 -4.62
C LYS A 97 6.62 -17.66 -6.07
N ALA A 98 5.73 -16.96 -6.77
CA ALA A 98 5.45 -17.16 -8.19
C ALA A 98 6.53 -16.54 -9.11
N GLY A 99 7.57 -15.92 -8.57
CA GLY A 99 8.67 -15.35 -9.35
C GLY A 99 8.39 -13.98 -9.97
N ILE A 100 7.33 -13.29 -9.52
CA ILE A 100 7.06 -11.89 -9.88
C ILE A 100 8.18 -11.01 -9.35
N GLN A 101 8.58 -10.02 -10.13
CA GLN A 101 9.66 -9.08 -9.81
C GLN A 101 9.17 -7.63 -9.94
N LEU A 102 9.89 -6.71 -9.30
CA LEU A 102 9.65 -5.28 -9.49
C LEU A 102 9.88 -4.90 -10.96
N GLY A 103 9.04 -4.03 -11.49
CA GLY A 103 9.10 -3.58 -12.88
C GLY A 103 8.50 -4.55 -13.90
N ASP A 104 7.97 -5.70 -13.50
CA ASP A 104 7.20 -6.55 -14.41
C ASP A 104 5.99 -5.77 -14.95
N GLU A 105 5.80 -5.79 -16.27
CA GLU A 105 4.60 -5.23 -16.91
C GLU A 105 3.44 -6.21 -16.75
N LEU A 106 2.32 -5.78 -16.18
CA LEU A 106 1.08 -6.55 -16.11
C LEU A 106 0.26 -6.32 -17.38
N ALA A 107 0.32 -7.27 -18.31
CA ALA A 107 -0.38 -7.20 -19.57
C ALA A 107 -1.88 -7.52 -19.43
N LEU A 108 -2.22 -8.58 -18.67
CA LEU A 108 -3.60 -8.99 -18.40
C LEU A 108 -3.81 -9.33 -16.94
N ILE A 109 -5.01 -9.02 -16.45
CA ILE A 109 -5.51 -9.45 -15.14
C ILE A 109 -6.84 -10.17 -15.39
N ASN A 110 -6.92 -11.46 -15.03
CA ASN A 110 -8.09 -12.30 -15.32
C ASN A 110 -8.54 -12.23 -16.79
N GLY A 111 -7.58 -12.19 -17.72
CA GLY A 111 -7.83 -12.08 -19.16
C GLY A 111 -8.24 -10.70 -19.66
N LYS A 112 -8.32 -9.68 -18.79
CA LYS A 112 -8.63 -8.30 -19.15
C LYS A 112 -7.37 -7.45 -19.28
N ALA A 113 -7.24 -6.74 -20.39
CA ALA A 113 -6.22 -5.72 -20.60
C ALA A 113 -6.67 -4.40 -19.99
N TYR A 114 -5.72 -3.66 -19.43
CA TYR A 114 -5.94 -2.34 -18.89
C TYR A 114 -4.96 -1.37 -19.55
N GLN A 115 -5.49 -0.21 -19.94
CA GLN A 115 -4.71 0.91 -20.45
C GLN A 115 -5.26 2.16 -19.82
N PHE A 116 -4.36 3.04 -19.37
CA PHE A 116 -4.72 4.29 -18.74
C PHE A 116 -3.99 5.42 -19.46
N SER A 117 -4.70 6.53 -19.65
CA SER A 117 -4.16 7.72 -20.29
C SER A 117 -3.17 8.45 -19.40
N ASP A 118 -3.42 8.47 -18.10
CA ASP A 118 -2.53 9.03 -17.08
C ASP A 118 -2.76 8.37 -15.71
N TYR A 119 -2.03 8.86 -14.70
CA TYR A 119 -2.13 8.35 -13.34
C TYR A 119 -3.48 8.67 -12.67
N CYS A 120 -4.12 9.79 -13.00
CA CYS A 120 -5.44 10.14 -12.47
C CYS A 120 -6.51 9.18 -13.01
N ASP A 121 -6.44 8.84 -14.30
CA ASP A 121 -7.29 7.84 -14.96
C ASP A 121 -7.15 6.47 -14.29
N PHE A 122 -5.91 6.05 -14.02
CA PHE A 122 -5.63 4.84 -13.24
C PHE A 122 -6.29 4.87 -11.86
N LEU A 123 -6.09 5.93 -11.07
CA LEU A 123 -6.67 6.01 -9.72
C LEU A 123 -8.20 6.03 -9.70
N ASN A 124 -8.84 6.59 -10.72
CA ASN A 124 -10.29 6.74 -10.77
C ASN A 124 -11.01 5.51 -11.36
N HIS A 125 -10.33 4.73 -12.20
CA HIS A 125 -10.98 3.68 -12.98
C HIS A 125 -10.39 2.28 -12.77
N PHE A 126 -9.30 2.16 -12.02
CA PHE A 126 -8.74 0.85 -11.68
C PHE A 126 -9.12 0.43 -10.26
N GLU A 127 -9.84 -0.68 -10.19
CA GLU A 127 -10.03 -1.42 -8.95
C GLU A 127 -9.70 -2.88 -9.22
N LEU A 128 -8.79 -3.44 -8.43
CA LEU A 128 -8.53 -4.87 -8.48
C LEU A 128 -9.73 -5.58 -7.84
N GLU A 129 -10.42 -6.41 -8.63
CA GLU A 129 -11.62 -7.09 -8.15
C GLU A 129 -11.34 -7.86 -6.84
N PRO A 130 -12.29 -7.85 -5.88
CA PRO A 130 -12.17 -8.60 -4.64
C PRO A 130 -12.30 -10.11 -4.88
N ALA A 131 -11.23 -10.71 -5.43
CA ALA A 131 -11.13 -12.14 -5.72
C ALA A 131 -10.16 -12.84 -4.75
N GLU A 132 -10.41 -14.13 -4.48
CA GLU A 132 -9.53 -14.96 -3.65
C GLU A 132 -8.34 -15.50 -4.45
N GLU A 133 -8.52 -15.64 -5.77
CA GLU A 133 -7.54 -16.10 -6.73
C GLU A 133 -7.50 -15.12 -7.91
N ILE A 134 -6.35 -15.02 -8.57
CA ILE A 134 -6.15 -14.14 -9.71
C ILE A 134 -5.18 -14.76 -10.70
N GLU A 135 -5.44 -14.55 -11.97
CA GLU A 135 -4.53 -14.91 -13.05
C GLU A 135 -3.90 -13.63 -13.62
N LEU A 136 -2.58 -13.62 -13.72
CA LEU A 136 -1.82 -12.51 -14.28
C LEU A 136 -1.06 -12.99 -15.50
N GLU A 137 -1.05 -12.18 -16.56
CA GLU A 137 -0.06 -12.29 -17.63
C GLU A 137 0.93 -11.15 -17.52
N LEU A 138 2.21 -11.51 -17.40
CA LEU A 138 3.32 -10.61 -17.17
C LEU A 138 4.21 -10.54 -18.40
N ILE A 139 4.79 -9.38 -18.68
CA ILE A 139 5.85 -9.19 -19.67
C ILE A 139 7.13 -8.79 -18.94
N ARG A 140 8.21 -9.56 -19.13
CA ARG A 140 9.55 -9.24 -18.65
C ARG A 140 10.55 -9.42 -19.78
N ASN A 141 11.32 -8.37 -20.10
CA ASN A 141 12.28 -8.40 -21.21
C ASN A 141 11.68 -8.87 -22.56
N GLY A 142 10.41 -8.55 -22.79
CA GLY A 142 9.66 -8.96 -24.00
C GLY A 142 9.09 -10.38 -23.95
N GLU A 143 9.40 -11.19 -22.94
CA GLU A 143 8.82 -12.52 -22.77
C GLU A 143 7.54 -12.47 -21.95
N ARG A 144 6.52 -13.22 -22.41
CA ARG A 144 5.25 -13.36 -21.71
C ARG A 144 5.27 -14.58 -20.80
N SER A 145 4.77 -14.40 -19.59
CA SER A 145 4.52 -15.49 -18.65
C SER A 145 3.15 -15.35 -18.02
N LYS A 146 2.58 -16.47 -17.57
CA LYS A 146 1.28 -16.52 -16.91
C LYS A 146 1.45 -17.12 -15.53
N VAL A 147 0.87 -16.49 -14.53
CA VAL A 147 0.90 -16.95 -13.14
C VAL A 147 -0.49 -16.92 -12.53
N GLN A 148 -0.80 -17.91 -11.71
CA GLN A 148 -2.01 -17.92 -10.88
C GLN A 148 -1.60 -17.74 -9.42
N LEU A 149 -2.27 -16.81 -8.75
CA LEU A 149 -2.01 -16.48 -7.35
C LEU A 149 -3.27 -16.70 -6.53
N LYS A 150 -3.08 -17.09 -5.27
CA LYS A 150 -4.12 -17.18 -4.26
C LYS A 150 -3.77 -16.27 -3.09
N LYS A 151 -4.75 -15.62 -2.48
CA LYS A 151 -4.52 -14.78 -1.30
C LYS A 151 -4.00 -15.61 -0.14
N GLU A 152 -2.87 -15.20 0.41
CA GLU A 152 -2.30 -15.75 1.64
C GLU A 152 -2.16 -14.64 2.67
N LYS A 153 -2.06 -15.05 3.94
CA LYS A 153 -1.71 -14.13 5.03
C LYS A 153 -0.27 -13.64 4.81
N ILE A 154 -0.09 -12.33 4.76
CA ILE A 154 1.21 -11.69 4.50
C ILE A 154 1.83 -11.13 5.77
N LEU A 155 1.00 -10.77 6.76
CA LEU A 155 1.40 -10.28 8.09
C LEU A 155 0.42 -10.82 9.17
#